data_AF-A0A6I7Q946-F1
#
_entry.id   AF-A0A6I7Q946-F1
#
_cell.length_a   1.000
_cell.length_b   1.000
_cell.length_c   1.000
_cell.angle_alpha   90.00
_cell.angle_beta   90.00
_cell.angle_gamma   90.00
#
_symmetry.space_group_name_H-M   'P 1'
#
loop_
_entity.id
_entity.type
_entity.pdbx_description
1 polymer ?
#
loop_
_entity_poly.entity_id
_entity_poly.type
_entity_poly.pdbx_seq_one_letter_code
_entity_poly.pdbx_strand_id
1 'polypeptide(L)'
;MTFQYHPEAAKELTSSIEYYEDKSEGLGEEFLDEVEAAISLLLSHPKTGTLITKEDRRILLNRFPYGLIYDVSNEIITINAV
;
A
#
# COMPACT_ATOMS: atom_id res chain seq x y z
N MET A 1 6.14 15.38 4.39
CA MET A 1 5.47 14.09 4.57
C MET A 1 6.30 13.02 3.89
N THR A 2 6.63 11.94 4.60
CA THR A 2 7.36 10.79 4.07
C THR A 2 6.57 9.52 4.36
N PHE A 3 7.00 8.40 3.79
CA PHE A 3 6.42 7.10 4.12
C PHE A 3 7.51 6.07 4.42
N GLN A 4 7.13 5.02 5.11
CA GLN A 4 7.94 3.84 5.36
C GLN A 4 7.06 2.60 5.38
N TYR A 5 7.66 1.45 5.08
CA TYR A 5 7.00 0.16 5.27
C TYR A 5 7.34 -0.42 6.63
N HIS A 6 6.35 -1.02 7.29
CA HIS A 6 6.62 -2.02 8.30
C HIS A 6 7.32 -3.22 7.64
N PRO A 7 8.27 -3.90 8.31
CA PRO A 7 9.02 -5.02 7.72
C PRO A 7 8.14 -6.13 7.15
N GLU A 8 7.00 -6.42 7.79
CA GLU A 8 6.05 -7.43 7.29
C GLU A 8 5.30 -6.94 6.04
N ALA A 9 4.91 -5.67 5.97
CA ALA A 9 4.29 -5.10 4.77
C ALA A 9 5.24 -5.13 3.56
N ALA A 10 6.54 -4.89 3.77
CA ALA A 10 7.53 -4.99 2.71
C ALA A 10 7.67 -6.42 2.16
N LYS A 11 7.57 -7.43 3.04
CA LYS A 11 7.55 -8.84 2.63
C LYS A 11 6.27 -9.19 1.88
N GLU A 12 5.10 -8.77 2.39
CA GLU A 12 3.80 -8.97 1.73
C GLU A 12 3.77 -8.35 0.32
N LEU A 13 4.30 -7.14 0.18
CA LEU A 13 4.47 -6.48 -1.12
C LEU A 13 5.31 -7.32 -2.06
N THR A 14 6.49 -7.76 -1.60
CA THR A 14 7.41 -8.56 -2.42
C THR A 14 6.77 -9.87 -2.86
N SER A 15 6.14 -10.60 -1.94
CA SER A 15 5.44 -11.85 -2.24
C SER A 15 4.25 -11.65 -3.19
N SER A 16 3.55 -10.52 -3.11
CA SER A 16 2.42 -10.21 -4.00
C SER A 16 2.90 -9.86 -5.41
N ILE A 17 4.01 -9.13 -5.54
CA ILE A 17 4.66 -8.85 -6.83
C ILE A 17 5.08 -10.17 -7.49
N GLU A 18 5.80 -11.04 -6.77
CA GLU A 18 6.23 -12.35 -7.27
C GLU A 18 5.04 -13.23 -7.67
N TYR A 19 3.96 -13.22 -6.87
CA TYR A 19 2.75 -13.97 -7.19
C TYR A 19 2.12 -13.51 -8.50
N TYR A 20 1.98 -12.20 -8.71
CA TYR A 20 1.35 -11.68 -9.92
C TYR A 20 2.23 -11.86 -11.15
N GLU A 21 3.54 -11.71 -11.02
CA GLU A 21 4.48 -11.96 -12.11
C GLU A 21 4.47 -13.42 -12.57
N ASP A 22 4.32 -14.38 -11.65
CA ASP A 22 4.14 -15.81 -11.99
C ASP A 22 2.82 -16.09 -12.73
N LYS A 23 1.79 -15.24 -12.56
CA LYS A 23 0.52 -15.40 -13.29
C LYS A 23 0.58 -14.90 -14.72
N SER A 24 1.27 -13.81 -14.96
CA SER A 24 1.46 -13.23 -16.28
C SER A 24 2.64 -12.27 -16.25
N GLU A 25 3.46 -12.34 -17.28
CA GLU A 25 4.57 -11.40 -17.49
C GLU A 25 4.07 -9.95 -17.42
N GLY A 26 4.74 -9.13 -16.60
CA GLY A 26 4.43 -7.71 -16.38
C GLY A 26 3.34 -7.42 -15.36
N LEU A 27 2.60 -8.43 -14.89
CA LEU A 27 1.49 -8.19 -13.94
C LEU A 27 1.99 -7.84 -12.53
N GLY A 28 3.19 -8.29 -12.15
CA GLY A 28 3.83 -7.90 -10.90
C GLY A 28 4.26 -6.42 -10.90
N GLU A 29 4.75 -5.94 -12.04
CA GLU A 29 5.07 -4.52 -12.26
C GLU A 29 3.80 -3.66 -12.19
N GLU A 30 2.72 -4.07 -12.86
CA GLU A 30 1.43 -3.38 -12.77
C GLU A 30 0.88 -3.31 -11.34
N PHE A 31 1.11 -4.35 -10.52
CA PHE A 31 0.74 -4.35 -9.11
C PHE A 31 1.55 -3.33 -8.30
N LEU A 32 2.86 -3.30 -8.50
CA LEU A 32 3.74 -2.33 -7.85
C LEU A 32 3.36 -0.90 -8.20
N ASP A 33 3.11 -0.61 -9.48
CA ASP A 33 2.68 0.71 -9.95
C ASP A 33 1.39 1.18 -9.25
N GLU A 34 0.42 0.28 -9.07
CA GLU A 34 -0.84 0.61 -8.39
C GLU A 34 -0.61 0.90 -6.88
N VAL A 35 0.29 0.17 -6.23
CA VAL A 35 0.68 0.42 -4.83
C VAL A 35 1.39 1.77 -4.70
N GLU A 36 2.32 2.09 -5.60
CA GLU A 36 3.04 3.36 -5.61
C GLU A 36 2.12 4.56 -5.90
N ALA A 37 1.15 4.39 -6.79
CA ALA A 37 0.12 5.38 -7.06
C ALA A 37 -0.73 5.66 -5.81
N ALA A 38 -1.13 4.60 -5.09
CA ALA A 38 -1.85 4.74 -3.84
C ALA A 38 -1.01 5.48 -2.78
N ILE A 39 0.27 5.13 -2.61
CA ILE A 39 1.17 5.81 -1.65
C ILE A 39 1.37 7.29 -2.02
N SER A 40 1.53 7.60 -3.31
CA SER A 40 1.66 8.97 -3.80
C SER A 40 0.41 9.82 -3.46
N LEU A 41 -0.77 9.22 -3.57
CA LEU A 41 -2.02 9.83 -3.13
C LEU A 41 -2.03 10.04 -1.61
N LEU A 42 -1.60 9.04 -0.82
CA LEU A 42 -1.54 9.15 0.64
C LEU A 42 -0.58 10.25 1.10
N LEU A 43 0.57 10.41 0.45
CA LEU A 43 1.53 11.49 0.76
C LEU A 43 0.92 12.88 0.58
N SER A 44 0.02 13.06 -0.38
CA SER A 44 -0.68 14.33 -0.64
C SER A 44 -1.94 14.49 0.21
N HIS A 45 -2.66 13.38 0.44
CA HIS A 45 -3.96 13.36 1.12
C HIS A 45 -4.02 12.18 2.12
N PRO A 46 -3.35 12.30 3.29
CA PRO A 46 -3.17 11.18 4.22
C PRO A 46 -4.45 10.70 4.91
N LYS A 47 -5.55 11.46 4.76
CA LYS A 47 -6.85 11.15 5.37
C LYS A 47 -7.83 10.52 4.38
N THR A 48 -7.40 10.24 3.14
CA THR A 48 -8.25 9.65 2.08
C THR A 48 -8.72 8.23 2.42
N GLY A 49 -7.92 7.49 3.17
CA GLY A 49 -8.29 6.14 3.61
C GLY A 49 -9.39 6.16 4.68
N THR A 50 -10.26 5.16 4.62
CA THR A 50 -11.32 4.95 5.61
C THR A 50 -10.70 4.45 6.92
N LEU A 51 -11.08 5.04 8.04
CA LEU A 51 -10.67 4.54 9.36
C LEU A 51 -11.27 3.15 9.59
N ILE A 52 -10.40 2.18 9.87
CA ILE A 52 -10.80 0.81 10.21
C ILE A 52 -10.58 0.50 11.70
N THR A 53 -9.69 1.25 12.35
CA THR A 53 -9.50 1.26 13.80
C THR A 53 -9.44 2.72 14.30
N LYS A 54 -8.93 2.96 15.50
CA LYS A 54 -8.73 4.33 16.02
C LYS A 54 -7.65 5.10 15.24
N GLU A 55 -6.65 4.40 14.73
CA GLU A 55 -5.44 5.00 14.13
C GLU A 55 -5.21 4.46 12.71
N ASP A 56 -5.58 3.21 12.44
CA ASP A 56 -5.39 2.59 11.14
C ASP A 56 -6.46 3.03 10.14
N ARG A 57 -5.97 3.30 8.93
CA ARG A 57 -6.74 3.63 7.75
C ARG A 57 -6.53 2.57 6.69
N ARG A 58 -7.55 2.37 5.87
CA ARG A 58 -7.49 1.49 4.70
C ARG A 58 -7.84 2.27 3.44
N ILE A 59 -7.04 2.08 2.39
CA ILE A 59 -7.37 2.49 1.02
C ILE A 59 -7.32 1.26 0.13
N LEU A 60 -8.29 1.12 -0.78
CA LEU A 60 -8.32 0.03 -1.74
C LEU A 60 -7.52 0.42 -2.97
N LEU A 61 -6.84 -0.57 -3.57
CA LEU A 61 -6.27 -0.42 -4.90
C LEU A 61 -7.40 -0.50 -5.93
N ASN A 62 -7.25 0.18 -7.08
CA ASN A 62 -8.32 0.23 -8.08
C ASN A 62 -8.31 -0.99 -8.99
N ARG A 63 -7.12 -1.48 -9.36
CA ARG A 63 -6.97 -2.58 -10.33
C ARG A 63 -6.85 -3.96 -9.70
N PHE A 64 -6.39 -4.02 -8.45
CA PHE A 64 -6.12 -5.27 -7.75
C PHE A 64 -7.02 -5.42 -6.53
N PRO A 65 -7.42 -6.64 -6.15
CA PRO A 65 -8.26 -6.91 -4.98
C PRO A 65 -7.49 -6.77 -3.65
N TYR A 66 -6.64 -5.75 -3.54
CA TYR A 66 -5.73 -5.47 -2.43
C TYR A 66 -6.04 -4.10 -1.82
N GLY A 67 -5.46 -3.80 -0.66
CA GLY A 67 -5.63 -2.48 -0.07
C GLY A 67 -4.63 -2.22 1.04
N LEU A 68 -4.02 -1.04 0.99
CA LEU A 68 -3.02 -0.63 1.95
C LEU A 68 -3.68 -0.29 3.29
N ILE A 69 -3.19 -0.94 4.35
CA ILE A 69 -3.48 -0.55 5.73
C ILE A 69 -2.31 0.29 6.22
N TYR A 70 -2.61 1.49 6.72
CA TYR A 70 -1.60 2.45 7.15
C TYR A 70 -2.07 3.32 8.31
N ASP A 71 -1.12 3.84 9.07
CA ASP A 71 -1.34 4.91 10.05
C ASP A 71 -0.55 6.16 9.67
N VAL A 72 -0.89 7.27 10.32
CA VAL A 72 -0.24 8.58 10.12
C VAL A 72 0.19 9.14 11.46
N SER A 73 1.49 9.26 11.67
CA SER A 73 2.08 9.77 12.91
C SER A 73 3.31 10.64 12.61
N ASN A 74 3.43 11.80 13.26
CA ASN A 74 4.58 12.71 13.11
C ASN A 74 4.98 13.00 11.65
N GLU A 75 4.00 13.23 10.77
CA GLU A 75 4.20 13.46 9.32
C GLU A 75 4.79 12.28 8.53
N ILE A 76 4.78 11.09 9.12
CA ILE A 76 5.19 9.82 8.50
C ILE A 76 3.94 8.97 8.29
N ILE A 77 3.80 8.40 7.10
CA ILE A 77 2.85 7.34 6.81
C ILE A 77 3.57 6.01 7.00
N THR A 78 3.07 5.16 7.89
CA THR A 78 3.60 3.80 8.06
C THR A 78 2.64 2.83 7.38
N ILE A 79 3.10 2.11 6.36
CA ILE A 79 2.33 1.06 5.72
C ILE A 79 2.49 -0.22 6.53
N ASN A 80 1.40 -0.70 7.12
CA ASN A 80 1.36 -1.82 8.05
C ASN A 80 1.06 -3.15 7.34
N ALA A 81 0.29 -3.12 6.25
CA ALA A 81 -0.01 -4.29 5.40
C ALA A 81 -0.38 -3.86 3.96
N VAL A 82 -0.22 -4.79 3.01
CA VAL A 82 -0.54 -4.58 1.57
C VAL A 82 -1.64 -5.52 1.10
#